data_AF-A0A933IVE5-F1
#
_entry.id   AF-A0A933IVE5-F1
#
_cell.length_a   1.000
_cell.length_b   1.000
_cell.length_c   1.000
_cell.angle_alpha   90.00
_cell.angle_beta   90.00
_cell.angle_gamma   90.00
#
_symmetry.space_group_name_H-M   'P 1'
#
loop_
_entity.id
_entity.type
_entity.pdbx_description
1 polymer ?
#
loop_
_entity_poly.entity_id
_entity_poly.type
_entity_poly.pdbx_seq_one_letter_code
_entity_poly.pdbx_strand_id
1 'polypeptide(L)'
;MIRNSLITRSSTLTALIVLLVGVLIPHPRNAHSASLAEIRVAFKLDPRLTGGVYLGERWVSPDTFTGYQVGTEFTVDVRAGGIDDQGGVVDINPEWIAEDPDMATVSPVQGKQVTVTVRRAGMSRLTVASPEVSKELFVEATYIDTVIKVEISQTMPVEVEFIPYPPSPEPVLDASPGGARPVGVGPAAQGGDTIDIRIALDSFPDPVDIFFGVYAPVSLGSQEILLLRQDDTFQSMSAGLVPWRTNVSGPIDESLFGDIAVSDLPPGMYHLLLLVAPAAGSALQKAYLWQTAVGAGTAVTIETPLSGAQVVDPVESAGRGAGLLTVVLETRELASTQSFMDLTSDVTGSHIHMGAAGANGPVIVGFTGSAGLGIAAWAAPMGAVLTPQQLDALMNDELYFQAHTRQYPFGEIRGQILYPPGAPLL
;
A
#
# COMPACT_ATOMS: atom_id res chain seq x y z
N MET A 1 -17.42 20.11 61.47
CA MET A 1 -17.85 20.01 62.89
C MET A 1 -18.32 18.56 63.09
N ILE A 2 -17.72 17.79 64.03
CA ILE A 2 -18.22 16.48 64.57
C ILE A 2 -18.47 15.38 63.49
N ARG A 3 -17.60 14.36 63.34
CA ARG A 3 -17.59 13.03 64.04
C ARG A 3 -18.86 12.18 63.76
N ASN A 4 -18.87 10.85 63.63
CA ASN A 4 -17.91 9.74 63.90
C ASN A 4 -18.47 8.45 63.19
N SER A 5 -17.87 7.25 63.07
CA SER A 5 -16.47 6.71 63.06
C SER A 5 -16.55 5.14 63.02
N LEU A 6 -15.42 4.42 63.25
CA LEU A 6 -15.29 2.98 63.62
C LEU A 6 -15.24 1.94 62.45
N ILE A 7 -14.37 0.90 62.44
CA ILE A 7 -13.16 0.61 63.26
C ILE A 7 -12.13 -0.35 62.56
N THR A 8 -10.83 -0.09 62.79
CA THR A 8 -9.57 -0.90 62.69
C THR A 8 -9.56 -2.34 62.15
N ARG A 9 -8.48 -2.83 61.47
CA ARG A 9 -7.09 -3.11 61.97
C ARG A 9 -6.04 -3.00 60.83
N SER A 10 -4.80 -2.49 60.97
CA SER A 10 -3.62 -2.86 61.82
C SER A 10 -2.78 -4.02 61.23
N SER A 11 -1.44 -3.99 61.07
CA SER A 11 -0.40 -2.93 61.25
C SER A 11 1.05 -3.36 60.87
N THR A 12 1.85 -2.39 60.36
CA THR A 12 3.33 -2.17 60.57
C THR A 12 4.39 -3.25 60.26
N LEU A 13 5.27 -2.97 59.27
CA LEU A 13 6.74 -2.76 59.38
C LEU A 13 7.30 -2.33 57.99
N THR A 14 8.30 -1.46 57.72
CA THR A 14 9.21 -0.55 58.48
C THR A 14 10.69 -1.00 58.61
N ALA A 15 11.56 -0.55 57.69
CA ALA A 15 13.03 -0.44 57.85
C ALA A 15 13.65 0.62 56.89
N LEU A 16 14.67 1.36 57.34
CA LEU A 16 15.40 2.42 56.63
C LEU A 16 16.79 2.60 57.31
N ILE A 17 17.87 2.90 56.56
CA ILE A 17 19.02 3.79 56.93
C ILE A 17 20.18 3.68 55.91
N VAL A 18 20.97 4.76 55.77
CA VAL A 18 22.16 4.90 54.91
C VAL A 18 23.39 5.23 55.76
N LEU A 19 24.55 4.60 55.49
CA LEU A 19 25.94 4.98 55.88
C LEU A 19 26.90 3.92 55.26
N LEU A 20 28.17 4.14 54.90
CA LEU A 20 28.96 5.34 54.57
C LEU A 20 30.21 4.91 53.73
N VAL A 21 30.68 5.80 52.84
CA VAL A 21 32.02 5.90 52.18
C VAL A 21 33.06 4.77 52.38
N GLY A 22 33.60 4.21 51.28
CA GLY A 22 34.97 3.66 51.27
C GLY A 22 35.38 2.74 50.11
N VAL A 23 36.49 3.08 49.43
CA VAL A 23 37.36 2.21 48.58
C VAL A 23 36.76 1.64 47.27
N LEU A 24 37.39 1.96 46.13
CA LEU A 24 37.22 1.21 44.89
C LEU A 24 37.91 -0.17 44.98
N ILE A 25 37.16 -1.23 44.74
CA ILE A 25 37.71 -2.53 44.33
C ILE A 25 37.35 -2.72 42.86
N PRO A 26 38.31 -2.65 41.91
CA PRO A 26 38.03 -2.89 40.50
C PRO A 26 37.76 -4.38 40.30
N HIS A 27 36.48 -4.75 40.27
CA HIS A 27 36.08 -6.04 39.69
C HIS A 27 36.44 -6.00 38.19
N PRO A 28 36.96 -7.11 37.63
CA PRO A 28 37.20 -7.17 36.19
C PRO A 28 35.87 -6.98 35.46
N ARG A 29 35.83 -6.05 34.49
CA ARG A 29 34.70 -5.99 33.56
C ARG A 29 34.75 -7.28 32.72
N ASN A 30 33.80 -8.18 32.95
CA ASN A 30 33.46 -9.17 31.93
C ASN A 30 33.06 -8.38 30.69
N ALA A 31 33.76 -8.59 29.58
CA ALA A 31 33.39 -7.99 28.32
C ALA A 31 31.98 -8.47 27.95
N HIS A 32 31.04 -7.54 27.76
CA HIS A 32 29.86 -7.86 26.98
C HIS A 32 30.34 -8.00 25.54
N SER A 33 30.26 -9.21 25.00
CA SER A 33 30.18 -9.41 23.56
C SER A 33 28.91 -8.70 23.09
N ALA A 34 29.04 -7.75 22.17
CA ALA A 34 27.89 -7.12 21.53
C ALA A 34 27.14 -8.21 20.75
N SER A 35 25.93 -8.55 21.20
CA SER A 35 25.05 -9.51 20.54
C SER A 35 24.50 -8.92 19.24
N LEU A 36 24.34 -9.76 18.21
CA LEU A 36 23.85 -9.30 16.91
C LEU A 36 22.34 -9.05 16.98
N ALA A 37 21.92 -7.82 16.65
CA ALA A 37 20.49 -7.44 16.61
C ALA A 37 19.95 -7.31 15.17
N GLU A 38 20.75 -6.82 14.23
CA GLU A 38 20.33 -6.62 12.83
C GLU A 38 21.47 -6.96 11.84
N ILE A 39 21.11 -7.43 10.64
CA ILE A 39 22.03 -7.51 9.49
C ILE A 39 21.62 -6.44 8.47
N ARG A 40 22.54 -5.51 8.17
CA ARG A 40 22.37 -4.51 7.11
C ARG A 40 23.08 -4.94 5.84
N VAL A 41 22.35 -4.94 4.72
CA VAL A 41 22.88 -5.27 3.40
C VAL A 41 23.05 -3.99 2.59
N ALA A 42 24.10 -3.92 1.79
CA ALA A 42 24.35 -2.79 0.89
C ALA A 42 24.93 -3.26 -0.44
N PHE A 43 24.59 -2.54 -1.51
CA PHE A 43 24.93 -2.84 -2.89
C PHE A 43 25.95 -1.85 -3.41
N LYS A 44 26.87 -2.31 -4.27
CA LYS A 44 27.86 -1.47 -4.95
C LYS A 44 27.22 -0.79 -6.16
N LEU A 45 27.37 0.53 -6.25
CA LEU A 45 26.90 1.29 -7.42
C LEU A 45 27.85 1.09 -8.62
N ASP A 46 27.28 0.97 -9.82
CA ASP A 46 28.06 1.05 -11.07
C ASP A 46 28.74 2.44 -11.15
N PRO A 47 30.07 2.50 -11.26
CA PRO A 47 30.81 3.77 -11.43
C PRO A 47 30.33 4.63 -12.61
N ARG A 48 29.70 4.03 -13.63
CA ARG A 48 29.10 4.74 -14.79
C ARG A 48 27.90 5.61 -14.40
N LEU A 49 27.18 5.24 -13.34
CA LEU A 49 26.03 6.00 -12.82
C LEU A 49 26.48 7.11 -11.86
N THR A 50 27.69 7.03 -11.29
CA THR A 50 28.27 8.07 -10.44
C THR A 50 29.12 9.06 -11.25
N GLY A 51 28.47 9.94 -11.99
CA GLY A 51 29.12 10.83 -12.95
C GLY A 51 30.17 11.79 -12.35
N GLY A 52 31.25 12.00 -13.11
CA GLY A 52 32.13 13.18 -13.04
C GLY A 52 33.16 13.27 -11.92
N VAL A 53 32.94 12.67 -10.74
CA VAL A 53 33.86 12.80 -9.59
C VAL A 53 34.23 11.45 -9.01
N TYR A 54 35.49 11.06 -9.15
CA TYR A 54 36.05 9.82 -8.60
C TYR A 54 36.22 9.93 -7.07
N LEU A 55 35.20 9.52 -6.31
CA LEU A 55 35.20 9.50 -4.84
C LEU A 55 35.52 8.12 -4.23
N GLY A 56 35.96 7.16 -5.04
CA GLY A 56 36.20 5.77 -4.63
C GLY A 56 34.97 4.86 -4.78
N GLU A 57 35.00 3.68 -4.17
CA GLU A 57 33.88 2.74 -4.23
C GLU A 57 32.67 3.25 -3.43
N ARG A 58 31.52 3.39 -4.10
CA ARG A 58 30.27 3.84 -3.45
C ARG A 58 29.32 2.67 -3.23
N TRP A 59 28.85 2.57 -2.00
CA TRP A 59 27.94 1.53 -1.52
C TRP A 59 26.67 2.17 -0.94
N VAL A 60 25.50 1.58 -1.19
CA VAL A 60 24.19 2.09 -0.74
C VAL A 60 23.32 0.98 -0.17
N SER A 61 22.45 1.32 0.78
CA SER A 61 21.47 0.41 1.40
C SER A 61 20.05 0.96 1.20
N PRO A 62 19.51 0.97 -0.03
CA PRO A 62 18.10 1.27 -0.28
C PRO A 62 17.23 0.07 0.08
N ASP A 63 15.93 0.30 0.26
CA ASP A 63 14.95 -0.77 0.51
C ASP A 63 14.80 -1.70 -0.72
N THR A 64 14.90 -1.13 -1.93
CA THR A 64 15.08 -1.87 -3.19
C THR A 64 16.25 -1.28 -3.98
N PHE A 65 17.14 -2.15 -4.47
CA PHE A 65 18.21 -1.81 -5.41
C PHE A 65 17.82 -2.23 -6.83
N THR A 66 17.80 -1.30 -7.78
CA THR A 66 17.55 -1.56 -9.20
C THR A 66 18.85 -1.49 -10.01
N GLY A 67 19.08 -2.49 -10.86
CA GLY A 67 20.21 -2.56 -11.78
C GLY A 67 19.80 -2.96 -13.21
N TYR A 68 20.64 -2.61 -14.19
CA TYR A 68 20.43 -2.88 -15.61
C TYR A 68 21.74 -3.35 -16.26
N GLN A 69 21.71 -4.45 -17.02
CA GLN A 69 22.90 -4.96 -17.73
C GLN A 69 22.54 -5.49 -19.12
N VAL A 70 23.35 -5.19 -20.13
CA VAL A 70 23.18 -5.73 -21.50
C VAL A 70 23.60 -7.21 -21.51
N GLY A 71 22.73 -8.09 -22.01
CA GLY A 71 22.93 -9.54 -22.04
C GLY A 71 21.88 -10.30 -21.23
N THR A 72 22.15 -11.59 -20.99
CA THR A 72 21.23 -12.51 -20.29
C THR A 72 21.50 -12.63 -18.79
N GLU A 73 22.68 -12.23 -18.32
CA GLU A 73 23.07 -12.29 -16.90
C GLU A 73 23.32 -10.88 -16.33
N PHE A 74 23.06 -10.70 -15.04
CA PHE A 74 23.32 -9.48 -14.26
C PHE A 74 24.23 -9.80 -13.07
N THR A 75 25.17 -8.91 -12.73
CA THR A 75 26.05 -9.07 -11.56
C THR A 75 26.12 -7.82 -10.69
N VAL A 76 26.13 -8.01 -9.36
CA VAL A 76 26.33 -6.93 -8.39
C VAL A 76 27.15 -7.41 -7.19
N ASP A 77 28.11 -6.59 -6.74
CA ASP A 77 28.79 -6.80 -5.46
C ASP A 77 27.87 -6.35 -4.32
N VAL A 78 27.68 -7.22 -3.34
CA VAL A 78 26.81 -7.03 -2.17
C VAL A 78 27.63 -7.23 -0.91
N ARG A 79 27.40 -6.40 0.12
CA ARG A 79 28.03 -6.53 1.43
C ARG A 79 26.98 -6.62 2.56
N ALA A 80 27.32 -7.36 3.61
CA ALA A 80 26.56 -7.43 4.85
C ALA A 80 27.41 -6.94 6.04
N GLY A 81 26.79 -6.22 6.96
CA GLY A 81 27.37 -5.80 8.24
C GLY A 81 26.40 -6.01 9.39
N GLY A 82 26.91 -6.41 10.56
CA GLY A 82 26.10 -6.60 11.76
C GLY A 82 25.93 -5.30 12.54
N ILE A 83 24.81 -5.16 13.22
CA ILE A 83 24.49 -4.06 14.12
C ILE A 83 24.01 -4.62 15.46
N ASP A 84 24.44 -4.03 16.58
CA ASP A 84 24.00 -4.40 17.94
C ASP A 84 22.74 -3.65 18.40
N ASP A 85 22.24 -3.98 19.60
CA ASP A 85 21.05 -3.38 20.22
C ASP A 85 21.17 -1.87 20.49
N GLN A 86 22.39 -1.30 20.37
CA GLN A 86 22.70 0.11 20.61
C GLN A 86 23.09 0.84 19.32
N GLY A 87 23.02 0.18 18.16
CA GLY A 87 23.38 0.73 16.86
C GLY A 87 24.89 0.72 16.55
N GLY A 88 25.70 0.07 17.38
CA GLY A 88 27.12 -0.19 17.14
C GLY A 88 27.33 -1.25 16.06
N VAL A 89 28.51 -1.25 15.44
CA VAL A 89 28.84 -2.18 14.34
C VAL A 89 29.45 -3.46 14.89
N VAL A 90 28.80 -4.59 14.61
CA VAL A 90 29.21 -5.94 15.04
C VAL A 90 29.96 -6.66 13.92
N ASP A 91 31.01 -7.38 14.29
CA ASP A 91 31.80 -8.19 13.37
C ASP A 91 31.09 -9.52 13.05
N ILE A 92 30.68 -9.72 11.79
CA ILE A 92 29.94 -10.90 11.34
C ILE A 92 30.67 -11.64 10.21
N ASN A 93 30.44 -12.96 10.11
CA ASN A 93 30.86 -13.79 8.97
C ASN A 93 29.65 -14.61 8.47
N PRO A 94 28.71 -14.00 7.73
CA PRO A 94 27.47 -14.64 7.36
C PRO A 94 27.63 -15.68 6.25
N GLU A 95 26.73 -16.65 6.24
CA GLU A 95 26.48 -17.58 5.13
C GLU A 95 25.43 -16.98 4.19
N TRP A 96 25.56 -17.24 2.89
CA TRP A 96 24.67 -16.76 1.83
C TRP A 96 24.07 -17.95 1.08
N ILE A 97 22.76 -18.14 1.25
CA ILE A 97 22.00 -19.26 0.70
C ILE A 97 21.12 -18.72 -0.42
N ALA A 98 21.13 -19.36 -1.60
CA ALA A 98 20.22 -19.04 -2.70
C ALA A 98 19.13 -20.12 -2.82
N GLU A 99 17.86 -19.72 -2.93
CA GLU A 99 16.72 -20.66 -2.98
C GLU A 99 16.56 -21.32 -4.36
N ASP A 100 16.74 -20.56 -5.44
CA ASP A 100 16.82 -21.06 -6.82
C ASP A 100 18.19 -20.72 -7.43
N PRO A 101 19.20 -21.62 -7.31
CA PRO A 101 20.52 -21.48 -7.92
C PRO A 101 20.54 -21.46 -9.45
N ASP A 102 19.48 -21.93 -10.12
CA ASP A 102 19.35 -21.85 -11.57
C ASP A 102 18.81 -20.47 -12.01
N MET A 103 18.32 -19.65 -11.07
CA MET A 103 17.94 -18.24 -11.26
C MET A 103 19.03 -17.29 -10.74
N ALA A 104 19.43 -17.41 -9.47
CA ALA A 104 20.39 -16.52 -8.82
C ALA A 104 21.42 -17.31 -8.00
N THR A 105 22.70 -16.92 -8.12
CA THR A 105 23.81 -17.53 -7.37
C THR A 105 24.63 -16.48 -6.62
N VAL A 106 25.28 -16.90 -5.53
CA VAL A 106 26.14 -16.04 -4.70
C VAL A 106 27.54 -16.64 -4.64
N SER A 107 28.58 -15.82 -4.75
CA SER A 107 29.97 -16.27 -4.65
C SER A 107 30.86 -15.22 -3.96
N PRO A 108 31.65 -15.58 -2.93
CA PRO A 108 31.59 -16.85 -2.18
C PRO A 108 30.26 -17.00 -1.43
N VAL A 109 29.91 -18.23 -1.02
CA VAL A 109 28.71 -18.49 -0.19
C VAL A 109 28.90 -18.16 1.29
N GLN A 110 30.07 -17.66 1.70
CA GLN A 110 30.35 -17.25 3.07
C GLN A 110 31.27 -16.03 3.09
N GLY A 111 30.92 -15.02 3.89
CA GLY A 111 31.70 -13.79 4.06
C GLY A 111 30.85 -12.52 4.06
N LYS A 112 31.47 -11.41 4.48
CA LYS A 112 30.84 -10.08 4.54
C LYS A 112 30.58 -9.45 3.18
N GLN A 113 31.28 -9.89 2.13
CA GLN A 113 31.16 -9.34 0.79
C GLN A 113 31.15 -10.49 -0.22
N VAL A 114 30.20 -10.44 -1.14
CA VAL A 114 29.91 -11.46 -2.13
C VAL A 114 29.52 -10.80 -3.45
N THR A 115 29.65 -11.50 -4.56
CA THR A 115 29.02 -11.12 -5.82
C THR A 115 27.76 -11.96 -6.01
N VAL A 116 26.63 -11.30 -6.27
CA VAL A 116 25.37 -11.94 -6.68
C VAL A 116 25.33 -11.95 -8.21
N THR A 117 25.03 -13.12 -8.79
CA THR A 117 24.85 -13.31 -10.24
C THR A 117 23.44 -13.82 -10.52
N VAL A 118 22.65 -13.06 -11.26
CA VAL A 118 21.34 -13.47 -11.78
C VAL A 118 21.52 -13.98 -13.21
N ARG A 119 21.02 -15.18 -13.49
CA ARG A 119 21.28 -15.98 -14.70
C ARG A 119 20.17 -15.91 -15.74
N ARG A 120 18.96 -15.59 -15.30
CA ARG A 120 17.74 -15.52 -16.11
C ARG A 120 16.68 -14.63 -15.45
N ALA A 121 15.72 -14.18 -16.24
CA ALA A 121 14.47 -13.62 -15.73
C ALA A 121 13.70 -14.62 -14.84
N GLY A 122 12.91 -14.08 -13.90
CA GLY A 122 12.16 -14.83 -12.89
C GLY A 122 12.15 -14.13 -11.53
N MET A 123 11.74 -14.86 -10.50
CA MET A 123 11.80 -14.44 -9.09
C MET A 123 12.58 -15.48 -8.28
N SER A 124 13.37 -15.03 -7.31
CA SER A 124 14.16 -15.88 -6.41
C SER A 124 14.44 -15.14 -5.09
N ARG A 125 15.05 -15.84 -4.12
CA ARG A 125 15.39 -15.30 -2.80
C ARG A 125 16.81 -15.71 -2.39
N LEU A 126 17.48 -14.81 -1.69
CA LEU A 126 18.76 -15.04 -1.04
C LEU A 126 18.60 -14.83 0.47
N THR A 127 19.14 -15.73 1.28
CA THR A 127 19.16 -15.60 2.74
C THR A 127 20.58 -15.34 3.23
N VAL A 128 20.75 -14.25 3.96
CA VAL A 128 21.99 -13.86 4.65
C VAL A 128 21.87 -14.32 6.10
N ALA A 129 22.55 -15.40 6.46
CA ALA A 129 22.42 -16.05 7.77
C ALA A 129 23.64 -15.81 8.67
N SER A 130 23.39 -15.47 9.93
CA SER A 130 24.36 -15.50 11.02
C SER A 130 23.79 -16.36 12.17
N PRO A 131 24.60 -16.81 13.15
CA PRO A 131 24.13 -17.75 14.18
C PRO A 131 22.97 -17.25 15.05
N GLU A 132 22.78 -15.93 15.15
CA GLU A 132 21.78 -15.28 16.01
C GLU A 132 20.64 -14.60 15.21
N VAL A 133 20.90 -14.21 13.95
CA VAL A 133 20.01 -13.38 13.11
C VAL A 133 20.17 -13.77 11.64
N SER A 134 19.07 -13.75 10.87
CA SER A 134 19.09 -13.83 9.40
C SER A 134 18.39 -12.63 8.76
N LYS A 135 18.66 -12.40 7.47
CA LYS A 135 17.92 -11.45 6.61
C LYS A 135 17.65 -12.06 5.24
N GLU A 136 16.41 -11.99 4.78
CA GLU A 136 16.04 -12.36 3.41
C GLU A 136 16.21 -11.17 2.46
N LEU A 137 16.60 -11.47 1.22
CA LEU A 137 16.65 -10.55 0.08
C LEU A 137 15.87 -11.17 -1.07
N PHE A 138 15.04 -10.39 -1.74
CA PHE A 138 14.16 -10.88 -2.81
C PHE A 138 14.66 -10.35 -4.15
N VAL A 139 14.82 -11.24 -5.12
CA VAL A 139 15.43 -10.96 -6.42
C VAL A 139 14.38 -11.15 -7.50
N GLU A 140 13.96 -10.05 -8.14
CA GLU A 140 13.15 -10.07 -9.36
C GLU A 140 14.02 -9.71 -10.56
N ALA A 141 13.80 -10.39 -11.69
CA ALA A 141 14.52 -10.11 -12.93
C ALA A 141 13.62 -10.22 -14.17
N THR A 142 13.74 -9.26 -15.06
CA THR A 142 12.95 -9.14 -16.30
C THR A 142 13.83 -8.76 -17.49
N TYR A 143 13.46 -9.17 -18.69
CA TYR A 143 14.15 -8.77 -19.93
C TYR A 143 13.43 -7.59 -20.60
N ILE A 144 14.20 -6.59 -20.99
CA ILE A 144 13.79 -5.40 -21.75
C ILE A 144 14.67 -5.34 -23.00
N ASP A 145 14.14 -5.79 -24.14
CA ASP A 145 14.84 -5.99 -25.42
C ASP A 145 16.11 -6.87 -25.33
N THR A 146 17.26 -6.25 -25.02
CA THR A 146 18.58 -6.90 -24.90
C THR A 146 19.25 -6.62 -23.55
N VAL A 147 18.50 -6.04 -22.61
CA VAL A 147 18.92 -5.69 -21.26
C VAL A 147 18.15 -6.55 -20.26
N ILE A 148 18.83 -7.12 -19.28
CA ILE A 148 18.20 -7.64 -18.06
C ILE A 148 18.09 -6.51 -17.03
N LYS A 149 16.87 -6.23 -16.57
CA LYS A 149 16.57 -5.43 -15.37
C LYS A 149 16.54 -6.38 -14.19
N VAL A 150 17.22 -6.03 -13.10
CA VAL A 150 17.17 -6.77 -11.84
C VAL A 150 16.84 -5.83 -10.70
N GLU A 151 15.94 -6.26 -9.82
CA GLU A 151 15.62 -5.60 -8.57
C GLU A 151 15.88 -6.53 -7.39
N ILE A 152 16.60 -6.01 -6.38
CA ILE A 152 16.91 -6.74 -5.15
C ILE A 152 16.35 -5.94 -3.97
N SER A 153 15.30 -6.46 -3.34
CA SER A 153 14.63 -5.83 -2.19
C SER A 153 15.15 -6.40 -0.87
N GLN A 154 15.49 -5.50 0.06
CA GLN A 154 15.86 -5.79 1.45
C GLN A 154 14.66 -5.98 2.38
N THR A 155 13.49 -5.51 1.95
CA THR A 155 12.18 -5.85 2.50
C THR A 155 11.50 -6.87 1.58
N MET A 156 10.46 -7.53 2.08
CA MET A 156 9.60 -8.33 1.20
C MET A 156 8.98 -7.43 0.11
N PRO A 157 9.03 -7.83 -1.17
CA PRO A 157 8.14 -7.27 -2.18
C PRO A 157 6.74 -7.74 -1.81
N VAL A 158 5.93 -6.81 -1.34
CA VAL A 158 4.56 -7.05 -0.92
C VAL A 158 3.71 -7.12 -2.19
N GLU A 159 3.41 -8.34 -2.67
CA GLU A 159 2.48 -8.55 -3.78
C GLU A 159 1.04 -8.41 -3.26
N VAL A 160 0.68 -7.17 -2.91
CA VAL A 160 -0.70 -6.76 -2.67
C VAL A 160 -1.34 -6.48 -4.03
N GLU A 161 -2.29 -7.34 -4.42
CA GLU A 161 -3.19 -7.02 -5.53
C GLU A 161 -4.20 -5.98 -5.03
N PHE A 162 -4.04 -4.74 -5.49
CA PHE A 162 -4.93 -3.63 -5.18
C PHE A 162 -6.16 -3.64 -6.09
N ILE A 163 -7.33 -3.78 -5.49
CA ILE A 163 -8.61 -4.02 -6.16
C ILE A 163 -9.60 -2.91 -5.76
N PRO A 164 -9.56 -1.73 -6.40
CA PRO A 164 -10.53 -0.67 -6.17
C PRO A 164 -11.83 -0.90 -6.97
N TYR A 165 -12.99 -0.69 -6.34
CA TYR A 165 -14.30 -0.83 -7.00
C TYR A 165 -15.32 0.23 -6.57
N PRO A 166 -16.25 0.62 -7.46
CA PRO A 166 -17.44 1.41 -7.12
C PRO A 166 -18.19 0.87 -5.91
N PRO A 167 -18.75 1.73 -5.04
CA PRO A 167 -19.55 1.29 -3.91
C PRO A 167 -20.68 0.34 -4.34
N SER A 168 -20.91 -0.69 -3.54
CA SER A 168 -21.95 -1.69 -3.74
C SER A 168 -22.92 -1.65 -2.56
N PRO A 169 -24.25 -1.78 -2.75
CA PRO A 169 -25.17 -1.83 -1.61
C PRO A 169 -24.92 -3.05 -0.74
N GLU A 170 -24.75 -4.21 -1.39
CA GLU A 170 -24.48 -5.51 -0.78
C GLU A 170 -23.08 -5.99 -1.20
N PRO A 171 -22.41 -6.83 -0.40
CA PRO A 171 -21.22 -7.56 -0.85
C PRO A 171 -21.49 -8.42 -2.08
N VAL A 172 -20.51 -8.52 -2.97
CA VAL A 172 -20.53 -9.44 -4.13
C VAL A 172 -19.42 -10.47 -3.95
N LEU A 173 -19.80 -11.74 -3.78
CA LEU A 173 -18.88 -12.87 -3.77
C LEU A 173 -18.54 -13.28 -5.22
N ASP A 174 -17.26 -13.49 -5.50
CA ASP A 174 -16.75 -14.04 -6.74
C ASP A 174 -15.53 -14.93 -6.44
N ALA A 175 -15.26 -15.94 -7.27
CA ALA A 175 -14.11 -16.82 -7.11
C ALA A 175 -12.78 -16.17 -7.55
N SER A 176 -12.85 -15.03 -8.24
CA SER A 176 -11.71 -14.19 -8.63
C SER A 176 -11.67 -12.91 -7.77
N PRO A 177 -10.51 -12.53 -7.21
CA PRO A 177 -10.40 -11.36 -6.34
C PRO A 177 -10.86 -10.06 -7.02
N GLY A 178 -10.48 -9.85 -8.28
CA GLY A 178 -10.91 -8.69 -9.09
C GLY A 178 -12.39 -8.68 -9.50
N GLY A 179 -13.11 -9.81 -9.37
CA GLY A 179 -14.56 -9.86 -9.52
C GLY A 179 -15.30 -9.55 -8.21
N ALA A 180 -14.69 -9.87 -7.07
CA ALA A 180 -15.29 -9.73 -5.75
C ALA A 180 -15.40 -8.27 -5.29
N ARG A 181 -16.48 -7.98 -4.56
CA ARG A 181 -16.73 -6.70 -3.87
C ARG A 181 -17.10 -7.00 -2.43
N PRO A 182 -16.14 -7.37 -1.57
CA PRO A 182 -16.44 -7.96 -0.27
C PRO A 182 -17.00 -6.96 0.77
N VAL A 183 -16.97 -5.65 0.49
CA VAL A 183 -17.58 -4.61 1.35
C VAL A 183 -18.79 -4.01 0.64
N GLY A 184 -19.97 -4.20 1.22
CA GLY A 184 -21.18 -3.43 0.94
C GLY A 184 -21.25 -2.19 1.83
N VAL A 185 -21.88 -1.12 1.34
CA VAL A 185 -22.09 0.16 2.06
C VAL A 185 -23.56 0.57 2.15
N GLY A 186 -24.49 -0.35 1.87
CA GLY A 186 -25.93 -0.13 1.98
C GLY A 186 -26.50 0.87 0.96
N PRO A 187 -27.68 1.46 1.22
CA PRO A 187 -28.39 2.36 0.30
C PRO A 187 -27.54 3.55 -0.21
N ALA A 188 -26.60 4.06 0.60
CA ALA A 188 -25.69 5.14 0.22
C ALA A 188 -24.86 4.84 -1.05
N ALA A 189 -24.61 3.57 -1.38
CA ALA A 189 -23.98 3.16 -2.64
C ALA A 189 -24.72 3.67 -3.90
N GLN A 190 -26.01 3.97 -3.79
CA GLN A 190 -26.89 4.45 -4.85
C GLN A 190 -27.49 5.84 -4.54
N GLY A 191 -26.86 6.60 -3.64
CA GLY A 191 -27.35 7.93 -3.21
C GLY A 191 -28.48 7.89 -2.18
N GLY A 192 -28.67 6.76 -1.48
CA GLY A 192 -29.53 6.68 -0.30
C GLY A 192 -28.97 7.42 0.91
N ASP A 193 -29.83 7.63 1.91
CA ASP A 193 -29.55 8.39 3.14
C ASP A 193 -28.95 7.55 4.29
N THR A 194 -28.67 6.27 4.04
CA THR A 194 -28.28 5.28 5.06
C THR A 194 -27.10 4.45 4.57
N ILE A 195 -26.10 4.28 5.43
CA ILE A 195 -24.93 3.39 5.25
C ILE A 195 -25.11 2.18 6.15
N ASP A 196 -24.98 0.97 5.62
CA ASP A 196 -24.72 -0.26 6.39
C ASP A 196 -23.40 -0.86 5.88
N ILE A 197 -22.42 -1.02 6.77
CA ILE A 197 -21.13 -1.61 6.40
C ILE A 197 -21.17 -3.10 6.66
N ARG A 198 -21.43 -3.85 5.58
CA ARG A 198 -21.49 -5.30 5.56
C ARG A 198 -20.26 -5.87 4.86
N ILE A 199 -19.63 -6.87 5.46
CA ILE A 199 -18.49 -7.60 4.91
C ILE A 199 -18.91 -9.04 4.62
N ALA A 200 -18.66 -9.52 3.41
CA ALA A 200 -18.77 -10.95 3.11
C ALA A 200 -17.59 -11.46 2.28
N LEU A 201 -17.15 -12.69 2.59
CA LEU A 201 -16.07 -13.42 1.93
C LEU A 201 -16.46 -14.91 1.87
N ASP A 202 -16.07 -15.61 0.80
CA ASP A 202 -16.17 -17.07 0.75
C ASP A 202 -15.09 -17.72 1.63
N SER A 203 -15.20 -19.03 1.83
CA SER A 203 -14.20 -19.88 2.45
C SER A 203 -12.84 -19.84 1.75
N PHE A 204 -11.77 -19.92 2.56
CA PHE A 204 -10.39 -19.94 2.10
C PHE A 204 -9.80 -21.35 2.25
N PRO A 205 -8.99 -21.83 1.29
CA PRO A 205 -8.40 -23.18 1.34
C PRO A 205 -7.37 -23.34 2.47
N ASP A 206 -6.66 -22.25 2.78
CA ASP A 206 -5.71 -22.11 3.88
C ASP A 206 -6.16 -20.96 4.80
N PRO A 207 -5.80 -20.94 6.09
CA PRO A 207 -6.22 -19.87 7.01
C PRO A 207 -5.66 -18.49 6.64
N VAL A 208 -6.50 -17.46 6.74
CA VAL A 208 -6.16 -16.05 6.48
C VAL A 208 -6.37 -15.17 7.71
N ASP A 209 -5.58 -14.11 7.81
CA ASP A 209 -5.83 -12.97 8.68
C ASP A 209 -6.46 -11.83 7.86
N ILE A 210 -7.44 -11.15 8.45
CA ILE A 210 -8.32 -10.19 7.76
C ILE A 210 -8.28 -8.88 8.54
N PHE A 211 -8.01 -7.79 7.82
CA PHE A 211 -7.85 -6.45 8.37
C PHE A 211 -8.86 -5.52 7.70
N PHE A 212 -9.74 -4.92 8.50
CA PHE A 212 -10.65 -3.88 8.03
C PHE A 212 -10.12 -2.51 8.43
N GLY A 213 -10.06 -1.58 7.48
CA GLY A 213 -9.53 -0.23 7.65
C GLY A 213 -10.51 0.83 7.13
N VAL A 214 -10.56 1.97 7.82
CA VAL A 214 -11.32 3.16 7.42
C VAL A 214 -10.36 4.34 7.30
N TYR A 215 -10.34 5.00 6.14
CA TYR A 215 -9.77 6.34 5.99
C TYR A 215 -10.91 7.35 5.96
N ALA A 216 -10.79 8.41 6.76
CA ALA A 216 -11.86 9.37 7.02
C ALA A 216 -11.59 10.75 6.40
N PRO A 217 -12.63 11.60 6.23
CA PRO A 217 -12.51 12.96 5.71
C PRO A 217 -11.43 13.82 6.36
N VAL A 218 -10.82 14.75 5.60
CA VAL A 218 -9.78 15.64 6.13
C VAL A 218 -10.35 16.63 7.16
N SER A 219 -11.67 16.83 7.16
CA SER A 219 -12.42 17.58 8.17
C SER A 219 -12.28 17.00 9.59
N LEU A 220 -11.97 15.71 9.73
CA LEU A 220 -11.72 15.04 11.02
C LEU A 220 -10.25 15.11 11.50
N GLY A 221 -9.35 15.69 10.70
CA GLY A 221 -7.98 16.02 11.12
C GLY A 221 -6.97 14.87 11.19
N SER A 222 -7.39 13.62 10.94
CA SER A 222 -6.51 12.44 10.86
C SER A 222 -6.49 11.86 9.45
N GLN A 223 -5.44 12.17 8.66
CA GLN A 223 -5.19 11.55 7.36
C GLN A 223 -4.52 10.17 7.50
N GLU A 224 -4.99 9.36 8.46
CA GLU A 224 -4.47 8.02 8.75
C GLU A 224 -5.56 6.97 8.52
N ILE A 225 -5.15 5.74 8.20
CA ILE A 225 -6.05 4.59 8.15
C ILE A 225 -6.27 4.09 9.58
N LEU A 226 -7.53 4.03 10.01
CA LEU A 226 -7.95 3.44 11.28
C LEU A 226 -8.35 1.98 11.07
N LEU A 227 -7.61 1.06 11.69
CA LEU A 227 -7.84 -0.38 11.64
C LEU A 227 -8.81 -0.79 12.75
N LEU A 228 -9.83 -1.57 12.40
CA LEU A 228 -10.76 -2.17 13.35
C LEU A 228 -10.12 -3.42 13.99
N ARG A 229 -10.19 -3.53 15.31
CA ARG A 229 -9.63 -4.64 16.09
C ARG A 229 -10.70 -5.69 16.43
N GLN A 230 -10.25 -6.83 16.96
CA GLN A 230 -11.12 -7.91 17.48
C GLN A 230 -12.00 -7.51 18.68
N ASP A 231 -11.75 -6.36 19.31
CA ASP A 231 -12.56 -5.80 20.41
C ASP A 231 -13.51 -4.68 19.93
N ASP A 232 -13.74 -4.60 18.61
CA ASP A 232 -14.55 -3.61 17.90
C ASP A 232 -14.12 -2.13 18.15
N THR A 233 -12.88 -1.92 18.61
CA THR A 233 -12.26 -0.60 18.73
C THR A 233 -11.27 -0.31 17.61
N PHE A 234 -11.04 0.97 17.33
CA PHE A 234 -10.11 1.42 16.30
C PHE A 234 -8.69 1.68 16.82
N GLN A 235 -7.70 1.39 15.98
CA GLN A 235 -6.28 1.71 16.17
C GLN A 235 -5.72 2.33 14.89
N SER A 236 -4.92 3.38 14.98
CA SER A 236 -4.24 3.91 13.78
C SER A 236 -3.22 2.90 13.23
N MET A 237 -3.21 2.72 11.91
CA MET A 237 -2.24 1.89 11.20
C MET A 237 -0.78 2.30 11.48
N SER A 238 -0.52 3.57 11.80
CA SER A 238 0.84 4.04 12.18
C SER A 238 1.33 3.49 13.52
N ALA A 239 0.44 2.97 14.37
CA ALA A 239 0.79 2.21 15.57
C ALA A 239 1.05 0.71 15.29
N GLY A 240 0.93 0.28 14.04
CA GLY A 240 1.12 -1.11 13.60
C GLY A 240 -0.16 -1.75 13.06
N LEU A 241 0.02 -2.67 12.12
CA LEU A 241 -1.05 -3.46 11.51
C LEU A 241 -1.66 -4.43 12.54
N VAL A 242 -2.98 -4.43 12.67
CA VAL A 242 -3.73 -5.28 13.62
C VAL A 242 -4.95 -5.90 12.92
N PRO A 243 -5.14 -7.23 12.98
CA PRO A 243 -6.25 -7.91 12.31
C PRO A 243 -7.58 -7.74 13.05
N TRP A 244 -8.65 -7.65 12.27
CA TRP A 244 -10.05 -7.66 12.72
C TRP A 244 -10.56 -9.09 12.95
N ARG A 245 -10.08 -10.05 12.14
CA ARG A 245 -10.31 -11.51 12.30
C ARG A 245 -8.99 -12.25 11.98
N THR A 246 -8.71 -13.35 12.69
CA THR A 246 -7.44 -14.11 12.54
C THR A 246 -7.68 -15.59 12.30
N ASN A 247 -6.82 -16.22 11.51
CA ASN A 247 -6.84 -17.66 11.19
C ASN A 247 -8.24 -18.13 10.72
N VAL A 248 -8.84 -17.36 9.82
CA VAL A 248 -10.16 -17.62 9.22
C VAL A 248 -10.01 -18.56 8.03
N SER A 249 -10.86 -19.58 7.92
CA SER A 249 -10.98 -20.43 6.71
C SER A 249 -12.43 -20.69 6.27
N GLY A 250 -13.41 -20.48 7.16
CA GLY A 250 -14.82 -20.44 6.79
C GLY A 250 -15.21 -19.12 6.12
N PRO A 251 -16.41 -19.05 5.49
CA PRO A 251 -16.93 -17.81 4.94
C PRO A 251 -17.27 -16.81 6.04
N ILE A 252 -17.29 -15.52 5.69
CA ILE A 252 -17.74 -14.40 6.53
C ILE A 252 -18.99 -13.79 5.89
N ASP A 253 -19.95 -13.39 6.73
CA ASP A 253 -21.08 -12.52 6.41
C ASP A 253 -21.47 -11.76 7.69
N GLU A 254 -20.94 -10.54 7.86
CA GLU A 254 -21.06 -9.73 9.08
C GLU A 254 -21.40 -8.26 8.73
N SER A 255 -22.41 -7.66 9.38
CA SER A 255 -22.54 -6.19 9.45
C SER A 255 -21.79 -5.68 10.69
N LEU A 256 -20.99 -4.64 10.51
CA LEU A 256 -20.10 -4.13 11.57
C LEU A 256 -20.79 -3.18 12.54
N PHE A 257 -21.67 -2.32 12.03
CA PHE A 257 -22.18 -1.15 12.77
C PHE A 257 -23.70 -0.99 12.68
N GLY A 258 -24.37 -1.74 11.80
CA GLY A 258 -25.78 -1.53 11.45
C GLY A 258 -26.03 -0.22 10.70
N ASP A 259 -27.30 0.17 10.61
CA ASP A 259 -27.75 1.36 9.89
C ASP A 259 -27.21 2.66 10.51
N ILE A 260 -26.35 3.36 9.77
CA ILE A 260 -25.84 4.70 10.07
C ILE A 260 -26.51 5.70 9.12
N ALA A 261 -27.23 6.69 9.66
CA ALA A 261 -27.76 7.78 8.83
C ALA A 261 -26.61 8.66 8.30
N VAL A 262 -26.63 8.97 7.01
CA VAL A 262 -25.62 9.82 6.33
C VAL A 262 -25.54 11.21 6.96
N SER A 263 -26.65 11.70 7.54
CA SER A 263 -26.72 12.97 8.28
C SER A 263 -25.92 13.01 9.59
N ASP A 264 -25.63 11.83 10.16
CA ASP A 264 -25.01 11.71 11.48
C ASP A 264 -23.47 11.67 11.37
N LEU A 265 -22.96 11.49 10.15
CA LEU A 265 -21.55 11.59 9.81
C LEU A 265 -21.17 13.02 9.40
N PRO A 266 -19.98 13.51 9.79
CA PRO A 266 -19.37 14.69 9.18
C PRO A 266 -19.29 14.56 7.65
N PRO A 267 -19.64 15.61 6.87
CA PRO A 267 -19.51 15.57 5.42
C PRO A 267 -18.09 15.26 4.95
N GLY A 268 -17.98 14.44 3.91
CA GLY A 268 -16.74 14.07 3.25
C GLY A 268 -16.74 12.64 2.69
N MET A 269 -15.63 12.22 2.11
CA MET A 269 -15.43 10.89 1.55
C MET A 269 -14.77 9.94 2.55
N TYR A 270 -15.46 8.84 2.84
CA TYR A 270 -14.97 7.74 3.66
C TYR A 270 -14.51 6.61 2.74
N HIS A 271 -13.25 6.21 2.83
CA HIS A 271 -12.73 5.05 2.10
C HIS A 271 -12.67 3.84 3.03
N LEU A 272 -13.17 2.71 2.54
CA LEU A 272 -13.19 1.43 3.26
C LEU A 272 -12.21 0.48 2.60
N LEU A 273 -11.34 -0.13 3.41
CA LEU A 273 -10.30 -1.04 2.98
C LEU A 273 -10.50 -2.40 3.63
N LEU A 274 -10.42 -3.47 2.84
CA LEU A 274 -10.39 -4.83 3.34
C LEU A 274 -9.13 -5.52 2.80
N LEU A 275 -8.19 -5.82 3.69
CA LEU A 275 -6.99 -6.58 3.38
C LEU A 275 -7.18 -8.02 3.85
N VAL A 276 -6.89 -8.99 2.98
CA VAL A 276 -6.83 -10.42 3.32
C VAL A 276 -5.45 -10.96 2.99
N ALA A 277 -4.78 -11.58 3.96
CA ALA A 277 -3.45 -12.16 3.82
C ALA A 277 -3.38 -13.54 4.51
N PRO A 278 -2.45 -14.44 4.13
CA PRO A 278 -2.22 -15.69 4.86
C PRO A 278 -1.99 -15.46 6.36
N ALA A 279 -2.51 -16.35 7.21
CA ALA A 279 -2.46 -16.17 8.66
C ALA A 279 -1.03 -16.18 9.24
N ALA A 280 -0.83 -15.40 10.30
CA ALA A 280 0.47 -15.01 10.86
C ALA A 280 1.50 -16.16 10.99
N GLY A 281 2.43 -16.19 10.03
CA GLY A 281 3.55 -17.13 9.95
C GLY A 281 4.45 -16.81 8.75
N SER A 282 3.84 -16.42 7.64
CA SER A 282 4.42 -15.57 6.60
C SER A 282 4.05 -14.10 6.83
N ALA A 283 4.76 -13.17 6.18
CA ALA A 283 4.42 -11.74 6.19
C ALA A 283 3.30 -11.43 5.18
N LEU A 284 3.07 -10.15 4.83
CA LEU A 284 2.26 -9.73 3.68
C LEU A 284 2.94 -10.08 2.33
N GLN A 285 3.25 -11.36 2.11
CA GLN A 285 4.02 -11.84 0.94
C GLN A 285 3.16 -11.80 -0.32
N LYS A 286 1.90 -12.21 -0.18
CA LYS A 286 0.80 -12.08 -1.14
C LYS A 286 -0.44 -11.71 -0.35
N ALA A 287 -1.22 -10.73 -0.82
CA ALA A 287 -2.46 -10.33 -0.17
C ALA A 287 -3.42 -9.64 -1.16
N TYR A 288 -4.70 -9.61 -0.83
CA TYR A 288 -5.72 -8.92 -1.61
C TYR A 288 -6.16 -7.68 -0.84
N LEU A 289 -6.03 -6.49 -1.45
CA LEU A 289 -6.46 -5.23 -0.86
C LEU A 289 -7.63 -4.64 -1.66
N TRP A 290 -8.83 -4.92 -1.18
CA TRP A 290 -10.06 -4.35 -1.69
C TRP A 290 -10.25 -2.93 -1.15
N GLN A 291 -10.57 -1.98 -2.04
CA GLN A 291 -10.91 -0.60 -1.65
C GLN A 291 -12.23 -0.16 -2.28
N THR A 292 -13.12 0.40 -1.46
CA THR A 292 -14.27 1.16 -1.96
C THR A 292 -14.43 2.47 -1.17
N ALA A 293 -15.39 3.31 -1.54
CA ALA A 293 -15.61 4.59 -0.89
C ALA A 293 -17.08 5.02 -0.92
N VAL A 294 -17.52 5.70 0.13
CA VAL A 294 -18.87 6.25 0.29
C VAL A 294 -18.78 7.71 0.74
N GLY A 295 -19.62 8.57 0.17
CA GLY A 295 -19.69 9.99 0.54
C GLY A 295 -20.75 10.22 1.60
N ALA A 296 -20.45 11.06 2.59
CA ALA A 296 -21.43 11.63 3.49
C ALA A 296 -21.64 13.12 3.18
N GLY A 297 -22.88 13.60 3.29
CA GLY A 297 -23.28 14.94 2.84
C GLY A 297 -23.80 14.95 1.39
N THR A 298 -23.74 16.11 0.74
CA THR A 298 -24.29 16.35 -0.59
C THR A 298 -23.34 15.83 -1.67
N ALA A 299 -23.43 14.53 -1.94
CA ALA A 299 -22.64 13.88 -2.99
C ALA A 299 -23.26 14.04 -4.38
N VAL A 300 -22.41 14.22 -5.40
CA VAL A 300 -22.75 14.00 -6.82
C VAL A 300 -21.91 12.85 -7.35
N THR A 301 -22.56 11.90 -8.04
CA THR A 301 -21.93 10.71 -8.63
C THR A 301 -22.15 10.71 -10.14
N ILE A 302 -21.07 10.51 -10.90
CA ILE A 302 -21.02 10.68 -12.35
C ILE A 302 -20.32 9.47 -12.98
N GLU A 303 -21.04 8.73 -13.83
CA GLU A 303 -20.45 7.74 -14.72
C GLU A 303 -20.06 8.40 -16.05
N THR A 304 -18.92 7.98 -16.62
CA THR A 304 -18.38 8.54 -17.86
C THR A 304 -17.74 7.43 -18.70
N PRO A 305 -18.23 7.14 -19.91
CA PRO A 305 -17.60 6.16 -20.80
C PRO A 305 -16.35 6.76 -21.48
N LEU A 306 -15.26 5.99 -21.51
CA LEU A 306 -14.02 6.34 -22.18
C LEU A 306 -13.86 5.59 -23.51
N SER A 307 -13.36 6.28 -24.55
CA SER A 307 -13.04 5.67 -25.86
C SER A 307 -11.97 6.47 -26.63
N GLY A 308 -11.32 5.85 -27.61
CA GLY A 308 -10.34 6.51 -28.49
C GLY A 308 -10.95 7.60 -29.38
N ALA A 309 -12.24 7.48 -29.69
CA ALA A 309 -13.02 8.46 -30.45
C ALA A 309 -13.20 9.82 -29.75
N GLN A 310 -12.96 9.90 -28.43
CA GLN A 310 -13.04 11.12 -27.63
C GLN A 310 -11.68 11.78 -27.36
N VAL A 311 -10.57 11.17 -27.81
CA VAL A 311 -9.23 11.75 -27.70
C VAL A 311 -9.11 12.94 -28.66
N VAL A 312 -8.36 13.98 -28.27
CA VAL A 312 -8.05 15.10 -29.19
C VAL A 312 -7.10 14.58 -30.27
N ASP A 313 -7.49 14.74 -31.53
CA ASP A 313 -7.04 13.92 -32.66
C ASP A 313 -7.33 12.43 -32.43
N PRO A 314 -8.58 11.98 -32.72
CA PRO A 314 -9.08 10.64 -32.35
C PRO A 314 -8.21 9.48 -32.81
N VAL A 315 -8.02 8.50 -31.92
CA VAL A 315 -7.16 7.33 -32.16
C VAL A 315 -7.99 6.09 -32.51
N GLU A 316 -7.52 5.33 -33.50
CA GLU A 316 -8.09 4.02 -33.85
C GLU A 316 -7.62 2.96 -32.84
N SER A 317 -8.40 2.77 -31.76
CA SER A 317 -8.27 1.64 -30.84
C SER A 317 -9.63 0.98 -30.58
N ALA A 318 -9.63 -0.32 -30.31
CA ALA A 318 -10.79 -1.06 -29.76
C ALA A 318 -10.98 -0.78 -28.24
N GLY A 319 -9.99 -0.15 -27.62
CA GLY A 319 -9.94 0.21 -26.21
C GLY A 319 -11.14 1.04 -25.77
N ARG A 320 -11.71 0.63 -24.63
CA ARG A 320 -12.83 1.31 -23.99
C ARG A 320 -12.71 1.20 -22.47
N GLY A 321 -13.40 2.09 -21.76
CA GLY A 321 -13.46 2.03 -20.31
C GLY A 321 -14.65 2.79 -19.75
N ALA A 322 -14.74 2.81 -18.43
CA ALA A 322 -15.66 3.64 -17.69
C ALA A 322 -14.93 4.25 -16.49
N GLY A 323 -15.19 5.54 -16.23
CA GLY A 323 -14.81 6.23 -15.01
C GLY A 323 -16.05 6.55 -14.20
N LEU A 324 -16.00 6.26 -12.90
CA LEU A 324 -16.95 6.74 -11.90
C LEU A 324 -16.26 7.81 -11.07
N LEU A 325 -16.87 8.99 -10.94
CA LEU A 325 -16.45 10.04 -10.03
C LEU A 325 -17.57 10.28 -9.00
N THR A 326 -17.24 10.29 -7.72
CA THR A 326 -18.10 10.82 -6.65
C THR A 326 -17.40 11.98 -5.98
N VAL A 327 -18.08 13.12 -5.83
CA VAL A 327 -17.59 14.30 -5.11
C VAL A 327 -18.61 14.70 -4.06
N VAL A 328 -18.17 14.88 -2.81
CA VAL A 328 -18.97 15.55 -1.77
C VAL A 328 -18.77 17.05 -1.91
N LEU A 329 -19.84 17.79 -2.20
CA LEU A 329 -19.74 19.18 -2.62
C LEU A 329 -19.27 20.11 -1.48
N GLU A 330 -19.65 19.83 -0.23
CA GLU A 330 -19.31 20.64 0.94
C GLU A 330 -17.79 20.65 1.24
N THR A 331 -17.12 19.50 1.09
CA THR A 331 -15.67 19.38 1.33
C THR A 331 -14.85 19.54 0.06
N ARG A 332 -15.43 19.19 -1.11
CA ARG A 332 -14.77 18.92 -2.40
C ARG A 332 -13.87 17.68 -2.39
N GLU A 333 -13.98 16.84 -1.37
CA GLU A 333 -13.33 15.53 -1.36
C GLU A 333 -13.96 14.63 -2.43
N LEU A 334 -13.14 13.81 -3.07
CA LEU A 334 -13.56 12.90 -4.13
C LEU A 334 -13.05 11.48 -3.91
N ALA A 335 -13.85 10.52 -4.36
CA ALA A 335 -13.35 9.21 -4.76
C ALA A 335 -13.66 8.99 -6.24
N SER A 336 -12.79 8.28 -6.92
CA SER A 336 -13.03 7.89 -8.30
C SER A 336 -12.37 6.56 -8.60
N THR A 337 -13.05 5.75 -9.41
CA THR A 337 -12.54 4.48 -9.92
C THR A 337 -12.70 4.44 -11.43
N GLN A 338 -11.65 4.05 -12.16
CA GLN A 338 -11.69 3.81 -13.59
C GLN A 338 -11.38 2.34 -13.89
N SER A 339 -12.05 1.79 -14.91
CA SER A 339 -11.83 0.44 -15.41
C SER A 339 -11.71 0.44 -16.94
N PHE A 340 -10.80 -0.38 -17.47
CA PHE A 340 -10.48 -0.42 -18.90
C PHE A 340 -10.50 -1.84 -19.45
N MET A 341 -10.76 -1.98 -20.76
CA MET A 341 -10.66 -3.24 -21.50
C MET A 341 -10.29 -3.00 -22.96
N ASP A 342 -9.81 -4.05 -23.63
CA ASP A 342 -9.42 -4.09 -25.05
C ASP A 342 -8.38 -3.02 -25.48
N LEU A 343 -7.59 -2.52 -24.52
CA LEU A 343 -6.48 -1.59 -24.75
C LEU A 343 -5.34 -2.26 -25.53
N THR A 344 -4.61 -1.47 -26.33
CA THR A 344 -3.54 -1.99 -27.19
C THR A 344 -2.26 -2.42 -26.44
N SER A 345 -2.01 -1.87 -25.26
CA SER A 345 -0.83 -2.17 -24.43
C SER A 345 -1.06 -1.75 -22.98
N ASP A 346 -0.16 -2.19 -22.08
CA ASP A 346 -0.20 -1.89 -20.65
C ASP A 346 -0.43 -0.39 -20.36
N VAL A 347 -1.32 -0.11 -19.40
CA VAL A 347 -1.61 1.25 -18.91
C VAL A 347 -0.36 1.83 -18.24
N THR A 348 0.08 2.99 -18.72
CA THR A 348 1.23 3.74 -18.20
C THR A 348 0.83 4.86 -17.25
N GLY A 349 -0.45 5.23 -17.24
CA GLY A 349 -1.04 6.16 -16.28
C GLY A 349 -2.51 6.44 -16.57
N SER A 350 -3.24 6.92 -15.58
CA SER A 350 -4.62 7.37 -15.72
C SER A 350 -4.88 8.59 -14.85
N HIS A 351 -5.72 9.51 -15.35
CA HIS A 351 -5.83 10.86 -14.82
C HIS A 351 -7.26 11.42 -14.94
N ILE A 352 -7.59 12.36 -14.06
CA ILE A 352 -8.56 13.43 -14.39
C ILE A 352 -7.75 14.66 -14.80
N HIS A 353 -8.15 15.28 -15.91
CA HIS A 353 -7.64 16.54 -16.43
C HIS A 353 -8.70 17.64 -16.36
N MET A 354 -8.26 18.90 -16.40
CA MET A 354 -9.12 20.09 -16.49
C MET A 354 -9.01 20.73 -17.87
N GLY A 355 -10.01 20.50 -18.72
CA GLY A 355 -10.18 21.12 -20.03
C GLY A 355 -11.52 20.73 -20.68
N ALA A 356 -12.15 21.69 -21.38
CA ALA A 356 -13.39 21.46 -22.12
C ALA A 356 -13.28 20.37 -23.21
N ALA A 357 -14.44 19.89 -23.67
CA ALA A 357 -14.52 18.90 -24.74
C ALA A 357 -13.76 19.34 -26.01
N GLY A 358 -12.91 18.47 -26.54
CA GLY A 358 -12.06 18.75 -27.71
C GLY A 358 -10.79 19.57 -27.42
N ALA A 359 -10.57 20.03 -26.18
CA ALA A 359 -9.32 20.67 -25.75
C ALA A 359 -8.53 19.79 -24.78
N ASN A 360 -7.21 19.80 -24.86
CA ASN A 360 -6.33 19.17 -23.87
C ASN A 360 -6.00 20.14 -22.73
N GLY A 361 -5.87 19.62 -21.51
CA GLY A 361 -5.59 20.41 -20.31
C GLY A 361 -4.65 19.71 -19.32
N PRO A 362 -4.23 20.39 -18.24
CA PRO A 362 -3.36 19.82 -17.22
C PRO A 362 -4.05 18.66 -16.46
N VAL A 363 -3.24 17.69 -16.04
CA VAL A 363 -3.63 16.71 -15.02
C VAL A 363 -3.97 17.44 -13.72
N ILE A 364 -5.08 17.08 -13.09
CA ILE A 364 -5.48 17.56 -11.77
C ILE A 364 -5.58 16.46 -10.71
N VAL A 365 -5.81 15.21 -11.12
CA VAL A 365 -5.76 14.01 -10.26
C VAL A 365 -5.03 12.91 -11.03
N GLY A 366 -3.99 12.32 -10.44
CA GLY A 366 -3.34 11.12 -10.96
C GLY A 366 -3.75 9.88 -10.17
N PHE A 367 -4.07 8.79 -10.87
CA PHE A 367 -4.64 7.59 -10.30
C PHE A 367 -3.55 6.55 -9.98
N THR A 368 -3.86 5.67 -9.05
CA THR A 368 -3.06 4.47 -8.71
C THR A 368 -3.88 3.22 -9.00
N GLY A 369 -3.31 2.26 -9.70
CA GLY A 369 -3.95 0.98 -10.03
C GLY A 369 -2.92 -0.08 -10.39
N SER A 370 -3.39 -1.32 -10.59
CA SER A 370 -2.53 -2.43 -11.01
C SER A 370 -2.22 -2.36 -12.52
N ALA A 371 -0.98 -2.73 -12.88
CA ALA A 371 -0.55 -2.86 -14.26
C ALA A 371 -0.72 -4.32 -14.72
N GLY A 372 -1.76 -4.59 -15.51
CA GLY A 372 -2.04 -5.94 -16.01
C GLY A 372 -3.05 -5.95 -17.16
N LEU A 373 -2.97 -6.98 -18.01
CA LEU A 373 -3.90 -7.20 -19.13
C LEU A 373 -5.16 -7.91 -18.64
N GLY A 374 -6.03 -7.14 -18.00
CA GLY A 374 -7.35 -7.55 -17.50
C GLY A 374 -8.25 -6.34 -17.31
N ILE A 375 -9.23 -6.41 -16.40
CA ILE A 375 -9.97 -5.22 -15.96
C ILE A 375 -9.03 -4.40 -15.06
N ALA A 376 -8.21 -3.55 -15.67
CA ALA A 376 -7.27 -2.70 -14.96
C ALA A 376 -8.05 -1.66 -14.15
N ALA A 377 -8.18 -1.89 -12.84
CA ALA A 377 -8.92 -1.03 -11.92
C ALA A 377 -7.97 0.00 -11.27
N TRP A 378 -8.27 1.28 -11.50
CA TRP A 378 -7.45 2.41 -11.06
C TRP A 378 -8.29 3.32 -10.16
N ALA A 379 -7.73 3.77 -9.03
CA ALA A 379 -8.40 4.66 -8.07
C ALA A 379 -7.73 6.03 -8.00
N ALA A 380 -8.51 7.07 -7.73
CA ALA A 380 -7.97 8.34 -7.22
C ALA A 380 -7.38 8.13 -5.80
N PRO A 381 -6.35 8.91 -5.40
CA PRO A 381 -5.77 8.83 -4.07
C PRO A 381 -6.80 9.13 -2.97
N MET A 382 -6.71 8.42 -1.85
CA MET A 382 -7.58 8.69 -0.68
C MET A 382 -7.35 10.10 -0.15
N GLY A 383 -8.43 10.82 0.17
CA GLY A 383 -8.36 12.22 0.59
C GLY A 383 -7.97 13.20 -0.53
N ALA A 384 -8.15 12.85 -1.80
CA ALA A 384 -8.06 13.80 -2.91
C ALA A 384 -9.19 14.86 -2.81
N VAL A 385 -8.85 16.13 -3.04
CA VAL A 385 -9.76 17.27 -2.91
C VAL A 385 -9.66 18.19 -4.13
N LEU A 386 -10.80 18.54 -4.74
CA LEU A 386 -10.83 19.56 -5.80
C LEU A 386 -10.62 20.96 -5.20
N THR A 387 -9.73 21.76 -5.80
CA THR A 387 -9.71 23.22 -5.57
C THR A 387 -11.04 23.85 -6.02
N PRO A 388 -11.43 25.05 -5.54
CA PRO A 388 -12.68 25.69 -5.95
C PRO A 388 -12.80 25.79 -7.48
N GLN A 389 -11.74 26.23 -8.17
CA GLN A 389 -11.68 26.31 -9.63
C GLN A 389 -11.91 24.95 -10.32
N GLN A 390 -11.48 23.84 -9.73
CA GLN A 390 -11.69 22.50 -10.29
C GLN A 390 -13.11 21.98 -10.03
N LEU A 391 -13.78 22.43 -8.96
CA LEU A 391 -15.22 22.20 -8.78
C LEU A 391 -16.03 23.05 -9.76
N ASP A 392 -15.67 24.33 -9.94
CA ASP A 392 -16.27 25.19 -10.96
C ASP A 392 -16.14 24.54 -12.35
N ALA A 393 -14.96 24.03 -12.69
CA ALA A 393 -14.72 23.29 -13.94
C ALA A 393 -15.58 22.01 -14.04
N LEU A 394 -15.76 21.25 -12.95
CA LEU A 394 -16.65 20.08 -12.93
C LEU A 394 -18.11 20.47 -13.22
N MET A 395 -18.58 21.59 -12.67
CA MET A 395 -19.95 22.09 -12.88
C MET A 395 -20.18 22.72 -14.28
N ASN A 396 -19.11 22.94 -15.06
CA ASN A 396 -19.17 23.50 -16.42
C ASN A 396 -18.77 22.48 -17.52
N ASP A 397 -18.80 21.18 -17.21
CA ASP A 397 -18.38 20.07 -18.11
C ASP A 397 -16.91 20.18 -18.57
N GLU A 398 -16.05 20.88 -17.82
CA GLU A 398 -14.63 21.13 -18.16
C GLU A 398 -13.64 20.14 -17.52
N LEU A 399 -14.09 18.99 -16.99
CA LEU A 399 -13.21 17.90 -16.57
C LEU A 399 -13.30 16.69 -17.51
N TYR A 400 -12.20 15.95 -17.67
CA TYR A 400 -12.19 14.69 -18.43
C TYR A 400 -11.30 13.62 -17.81
N PHE A 401 -11.73 12.37 -17.93
CA PHE A 401 -10.88 11.20 -17.70
C PHE A 401 -10.00 10.92 -18.91
N GLN A 402 -8.75 10.53 -18.70
CA GLN A 402 -7.86 10.01 -19.75
C GLN A 402 -7.00 8.86 -19.22
N ALA A 403 -6.80 7.84 -20.05
CA ALA A 403 -5.87 6.74 -19.78
C ALA A 403 -4.82 6.64 -20.90
N HIS A 404 -3.58 6.38 -20.50
CA HIS A 404 -2.39 6.36 -21.36
C HIS A 404 -1.83 4.93 -21.39
N THR A 405 -1.29 4.51 -22.53
CA THR A 405 -0.67 3.19 -22.70
C THR A 405 0.74 3.34 -23.29
N ARG A 406 1.51 2.24 -23.39
CA ARG A 406 2.84 2.31 -24.04
C ARG A 406 2.75 2.70 -25.52
N GLN A 407 1.70 2.26 -26.22
CA GLN A 407 1.46 2.59 -27.63
C GLN A 407 0.89 4.01 -27.82
N TYR A 408 0.03 4.48 -26.92
CA TYR A 408 -0.56 5.82 -26.96
C TYR A 408 -0.20 6.62 -25.70
N PRO A 409 1.05 7.14 -25.59
CA PRO A 409 1.50 7.89 -24.41
C PRO A 409 0.77 9.23 -24.23
N PHE A 410 0.17 9.79 -25.29
CA PHE A 410 -0.65 11.01 -25.22
C PHE A 410 -2.14 10.73 -24.92
N GLY A 411 -2.49 9.47 -24.65
CA GLY A 411 -3.83 8.99 -24.31
C GLY A 411 -4.38 8.01 -25.34
N GLU A 412 -4.78 6.82 -24.92
CA GLU A 412 -5.47 5.84 -25.78
C GLU A 412 -6.99 6.06 -25.76
N ILE A 413 -7.53 6.43 -24.60
CA ILE A 413 -8.96 6.63 -24.39
C ILE A 413 -9.21 7.87 -23.52
N ARG A 414 -10.27 8.61 -23.83
CA ARG A 414 -10.76 9.78 -23.07
C ARG A 414 -12.26 9.68 -22.86
N GLY A 415 -12.78 10.32 -21.81
CA GLY A 415 -14.21 10.56 -21.61
C GLY A 415 -14.44 11.90 -20.93
N GLN A 416 -15.33 12.74 -21.48
CA GLN A 416 -15.67 14.03 -20.84
C GLN A 416 -16.62 13.77 -19.65
N ILE A 417 -16.30 14.33 -18.48
CA ILE A 417 -17.13 14.22 -17.28
C ILE A 417 -18.21 15.28 -17.38
N LEU A 418 -19.46 14.85 -17.50
CA LEU A 418 -20.62 15.73 -17.68
C LEU A 418 -21.40 15.85 -16.37
N TYR A 419 -21.67 17.07 -15.92
CA TYR A 419 -22.41 17.32 -14.69
C TYR A 419 -23.88 16.91 -14.85
N PRO A 420 -24.47 16.09 -13.95
CA PRO A 420 -25.81 15.57 -14.18
C PRO A 420 -26.85 16.71 -14.17
N PRO A 421 -27.74 16.81 -15.18
CA PRO A 421 -28.74 17.87 -15.22
C PRO A 421 -29.69 17.81 -14.01
N GLY A 422 -29.63 18.83 -13.16
CA GLY A 422 -30.42 18.89 -11.93
C GLY A 422 -29.77 18.23 -10.70
N ALA A 423 -28.49 17.82 -10.76
CA ALA A 423 -27.70 17.57 -9.56
C ALA A 423 -27.59 18.84 -8.69
N PRO A 424 -27.31 18.70 -7.37
CA PRO A 424 -27.19 19.84 -6.48
C PRO A 424 -26.12 20.84 -6.94
N LEU A 425 -26.38 22.12 -6.67
CA LEU A 425 -25.39 23.21 -6.74
C LEU A 425 -25.14 23.71 -5.30
N LEU A 426 -23.98 24.32 -5.08
CA LEU A 426 -23.61 24.97 -3.81
C LEU A 426 -24.32 26.33 -3.62
#